data_AF-A0A7W8SPV5-F1
#
_entry.id   AF-A0A7W8SPV5-F1
#
_cell.length_a   1.000
_cell.length_b   1.000
_cell.length_c   1.000
_cell.angle_alpha   90.00
_cell.angle_beta   90.00
_cell.angle_gamma   90.00
#
_symmetry.space_group_name_H-M   'P 1'
#
loop_
_entity.id
_entity.type
_entity.pdbx_description
1 polymer ?
#
loop_
_entity_poly.entity_id
_entity_poly.type
_entity_poly.pdbx_seq_one_letter_code
_entity_poly.pdbx_strand_id
1 'polypeptide(L)'
;MTRRTNALRYPEGTTKVGTAHVRESVRAPMTTAQRRIYEKTGVPPQTAAIDVDDPFDPSLITAPPAKKQSKYRNQKCESGGIKFDSKREMARWHELVQMQVRGEIAELELQVPFILAEPVVIAGRKRPALRYVADFVYEQNGATVVEDVKGRVTEGYRIKRHLMAARGITIKEVK
;
A
#
# COMPACT_ATOMS: atom_id res chain seq x y z
N MET A 1 38.41 21.17 49.83
CA MET A 1 38.10 21.83 48.55
C MET A 1 38.17 20.79 47.44
N THR A 2 37.02 20.26 47.01
CA THR A 2 36.93 19.16 46.05
C THR A 2 37.01 19.70 44.62
N ARG A 3 38.07 19.33 43.88
CA ARG A 3 38.19 19.61 42.44
C ARG A 3 37.16 18.79 41.67
N ARG A 4 36.17 19.45 41.06
CA ARG A 4 35.38 18.85 39.97
C ARG A 4 36.11 19.09 38.67
N THR A 5 36.66 18.04 38.05
CA THR A 5 37.03 18.08 36.63
C THR A 5 36.89 16.70 36.02
N ASN A 6 35.85 16.50 35.21
CA ASN A 6 35.96 15.67 34.03
C ASN A 6 34.98 16.19 32.98
N ALA A 7 35.41 17.19 32.21
CA ALA A 7 34.67 17.58 31.00
C ALA A 7 34.93 16.49 29.96
N LEU A 8 33.87 15.80 29.56
CA LEU A 8 33.92 14.72 28.58
C LEU A 8 34.32 15.30 27.20
N ARG A 9 35.62 15.30 26.88
CA ARG A 9 36.11 15.68 25.55
C ARG A 9 36.21 14.45 24.68
N TYR A 10 35.52 14.48 23.55
CA TYR A 10 35.69 13.50 22.48
C TYR A 10 36.62 14.08 21.41
N PRO A 11 37.46 13.25 20.77
CA PRO A 11 38.31 13.70 19.67
C PRO A 11 37.47 14.17 18.48
N GLU A 12 37.98 15.17 17.76
CA GLU A 12 37.32 15.69 16.56
C GLU A 12 37.16 14.58 15.51
N GLY A 13 36.01 14.52 14.85
CA GLY A 13 35.64 13.45 13.92
C GLY A 13 34.91 12.25 14.55
N THR A 14 34.61 12.27 15.85
CA THR A 14 33.82 11.21 16.49
C THR A 14 32.39 11.18 15.95
N THR A 15 32.08 10.23 15.07
CA THR A 15 30.77 10.10 14.42
C THR A 15 29.73 9.41 15.32
N LYS A 16 30.17 8.72 16.38
CA LYS A 16 29.30 7.95 17.26
C LYS A 16 29.78 7.98 18.70
N VAL A 17 28.89 8.37 19.62
CA VAL A 17 29.14 8.38 21.07
C VAL A 17 28.06 7.51 21.73
N GLY A 18 28.44 6.31 22.18
CA GLY A 18 27.48 5.32 22.68
C GLY A 18 26.49 4.87 21.60
N THR A 19 25.20 5.04 21.85
CA THR A 19 24.12 4.80 20.87
C THR A 19 23.77 6.02 20.03
N ALA A 20 24.29 7.20 20.38
CA ALA A 20 24.03 8.45 19.68
C ALA A 20 24.98 8.62 18.48
N HIS A 21 24.43 9.09 17.36
CA HIS A 21 25.20 9.47 16.18
C HIS A 21 25.40 10.98 16.20
N VAL A 22 26.64 11.42 16.16
CA VAL A 22 27.00 12.83 16.04
C VAL A 22 26.95 13.16 14.55
N ARG A 23 25.98 13.98 14.15
CA ARG A 23 25.86 14.45 12.78
C ARG A 23 26.60 15.77 12.67
N GLU A 24 27.49 15.87 11.70
CA GLU A 24 28.02 17.16 11.27
C GLU A 24 26.85 18.06 10.87
N SER A 25 26.87 19.33 11.27
CA SER A 25 25.78 20.26 10.99
C SER A 25 25.69 20.50 9.49
N VAL A 26 24.91 19.68 8.80
CA VAL A 26 24.59 19.91 7.39
C VAL A 26 23.80 21.21 7.32
N ARG A 27 24.29 22.16 6.51
CA ARG A 27 23.63 23.44 6.23
C ARG A 27 22.16 23.20 5.94
N ALA A 28 21.27 23.93 6.61
CA ALA A 28 19.82 23.80 6.38
C ALA A 28 19.52 23.90 4.87
N PRO A 29 18.59 23.09 4.34
CA PRO A 29 18.29 23.12 2.92
C PRO A 29 17.75 24.49 2.52
N MET A 30 18.57 25.30 1.84
CA MET A 30 18.17 26.59 1.30
C MET A 30 17.65 26.44 -0.12
N THR A 31 16.59 27.17 -0.44
CA THR A 31 16.09 27.31 -1.81
C THR A 31 17.14 28.00 -2.70
N THR A 32 17.04 27.81 -4.01
CA THR A 32 17.96 28.41 -5.00
C THR A 32 18.03 29.93 -4.89
N ALA A 33 16.90 30.60 -4.58
CA ALA A 33 16.86 32.04 -4.39
C ALA A 33 17.57 32.48 -3.10
N GLN A 34 17.34 31.78 -1.98
CA GLN A 34 17.99 32.07 -0.70
C GLN A 34 19.51 31.88 -0.76
N ARG A 35 20.00 30.87 -1.51
CA ARG A 35 21.44 30.67 -1.71
C ARG A 35 22.10 31.86 -2.43
N ARG A 36 21.49 32.38 -3.49
CA ARG A 36 22.03 33.51 -4.25
C ARG A 36 22.09 34.78 -3.42
N ILE A 37 21.09 35.02 -2.57
CA ILE A 37 21.09 36.17 -1.66
C ILE A 37 22.22 36.03 -0.65
N TYR A 38 22.35 34.84 -0.04
CA TYR A 38 23.42 34.55 0.92
C TYR A 38 24.82 34.68 0.31
N GLU A 39 25.04 34.18 -0.90
CA GLU A 39 26.31 34.30 -1.62
C GLU A 39 26.69 35.77 -1.87
N LYS A 40 25.69 36.64 -2.05
CA LYS A 40 25.89 38.06 -2.34
C LYS A 40 26.07 38.90 -1.07
N THR A 41 25.39 38.56 0.03
CA THR A 41 25.37 39.37 1.26
C THR A 41 26.21 38.81 2.39
N GLY A 42 26.57 37.52 2.36
CA GLY A 42 27.31 36.82 3.41
C GLY A 42 26.54 36.61 4.72
N VAL A 43 25.34 37.22 4.86
CA VAL A 43 24.50 37.14 6.05
C VAL A 43 23.56 35.94 5.91
N PRO A 44 23.66 34.93 6.79
CA PRO A 44 22.78 33.76 6.72
C PRO A 44 21.31 34.22 6.83
N PRO A 45 20.40 33.66 6.01
CA PRO A 45 18.99 33.98 6.14
C PRO A 45 18.55 33.65 7.56
N GLN A 46 17.95 34.61 8.25
CA GLN A 46 17.44 34.42 9.59
C GLN A 46 16.28 33.42 9.54
N THR A 47 16.54 32.15 9.87
CA THR A 47 15.50 31.13 9.99
C THR A 47 14.80 31.14 11.37
N ALA A 48 15.21 32.05 12.26
CA ALA A 48 14.76 32.09 13.66
C ALA A 48 13.66 33.11 13.95
N ALA A 49 13.31 33.97 12.99
CA ALA A 49 12.14 34.85 13.10
C ALA A 49 10.98 34.20 12.31
N ILE A 50 10.44 33.12 12.87
CA ILE A 50 9.08 32.70 12.54
C ILE A 50 8.22 33.53 13.47
N ASP A 51 7.77 34.70 13.01
CA ASP A 51 6.63 35.35 13.64
C ASP A 51 5.47 34.37 13.50
N VAL A 52 5.01 33.87 14.64
CA VAL A 52 4.08 32.72 14.75
C VAL A 52 2.67 33.03 14.21
N ASP A 53 2.46 34.24 13.70
CA ASP A 53 1.18 34.83 13.32
C ASP A 53 1.21 35.43 11.89
N ASP A 54 1.92 34.82 10.93
CA ASP A 54 1.78 35.19 9.52
C ASP A 54 0.63 34.39 8.86
N PRO A 55 -0.54 35.00 8.59
CA PRO A 55 -1.71 34.30 8.01
C PRO A 55 -1.48 33.81 6.58
N PHE A 56 -0.31 34.08 5.99
CA PHE A 56 0.07 33.67 4.65
C PHE A 56 1.37 32.86 4.61
N ASP A 57 1.69 32.09 5.66
CA ASP A 57 2.86 31.19 5.66
C ASP A 57 2.75 30.08 4.58
N PRO A 58 3.55 30.13 3.50
CA PRO A 58 3.51 29.15 2.43
C PRO A 58 4.08 27.78 2.86
N SER A 59 4.75 27.69 4.02
CA SER A 59 5.27 26.45 4.58
C SER A 59 4.17 25.55 5.17
N LEU A 60 3.00 26.13 5.48
CA LEU A 60 1.81 25.39 5.91
C LEU A 60 1.14 24.61 4.77
N ILE A 61 1.50 24.89 3.52
CA ILE A 61 1.08 24.10 2.35
C ILE A 61 1.96 22.85 2.26
N THR A 62 1.73 21.91 3.19
CA THR A 62 2.33 20.57 3.09
C THR A 62 1.72 19.86 1.90
N ALA A 63 2.50 19.65 0.83
CA ALA A 63 2.08 18.84 -0.30
C ALA A 63 1.59 17.46 0.19
N PRO A 64 0.44 16.96 -0.31
CA PRO A 64 -0.08 15.68 0.14
C PRO A 64 0.98 14.59 -0.07
N PRO A 65 1.14 13.65 0.89
CA PRO A 65 2.15 12.62 0.78
C PRO A 65 1.98 11.85 -0.53
N ALA A 66 3.06 11.73 -1.31
CA ALA A 66 3.05 11.02 -2.57
C ALA A 66 2.50 9.59 -2.37
N LYS A 67 1.42 9.25 -3.06
CA LYS A 67 0.79 7.92 -2.96
C LYS A 67 1.83 6.85 -3.32
N LYS A 68 2.17 6.00 -2.35
CA LYS A 68 3.06 4.85 -2.57
C LYS A 68 2.50 3.99 -3.70
N GLN A 69 3.33 3.70 -4.70
CA GLN A 69 2.94 2.79 -5.78
C GLN A 69 2.58 1.41 -5.20
N SER A 70 1.44 0.85 -5.59
CA SER A 70 1.05 -0.48 -5.15
C SER A 70 2.05 -1.53 -5.64
N LYS A 71 2.20 -2.64 -4.90
CA LYS A 71 3.17 -3.73 -5.19
C LYS A 71 3.07 -4.26 -6.64
N TYR A 72 1.92 -4.10 -7.28
CA TYR A 72 1.66 -4.53 -8.66
C TYR A 72 1.31 -3.38 -9.62
N ARG A 73 1.47 -2.11 -9.19
CA ARG A 73 1.05 -0.90 -9.94
C ARG A 73 -0.39 -0.95 -10.45
N ASN A 74 -1.23 -1.77 -9.81
CA ASN A 74 -2.62 -1.90 -10.15
C ASN A 74 -3.38 -0.63 -9.76
N GLN A 75 -4.25 -0.17 -10.65
CA GLN A 75 -5.14 0.96 -10.44
C GLN A 75 -6.50 0.41 -10.04
N LYS A 76 -6.86 0.58 -8.77
CA LYS A 76 -8.23 0.32 -8.31
C LYS A 76 -9.18 1.23 -9.07
N CYS A 77 -10.30 0.68 -9.51
CA CYS A 77 -11.31 1.39 -10.28
C CYS A 77 -12.69 1.14 -9.70
N GLU A 78 -13.60 2.06 -9.99
CA GLU A 78 -14.97 2.00 -9.55
C GLU A 78 -15.88 2.19 -10.77
N SER A 79 -16.89 1.35 -10.90
CA SER A 79 -17.90 1.44 -11.96
C SER A 79 -19.26 1.23 -11.33
N GLY A 80 -20.16 2.21 -11.46
CA GLY A 80 -21.51 2.12 -10.91
C GLY A 80 -21.58 1.88 -9.39
N GLY A 81 -20.60 2.36 -8.62
CA GLY A 81 -20.53 2.14 -7.17
C GLY A 81 -19.85 0.84 -6.74
N ILE A 82 -19.49 -0.04 -7.69
CA ILE A 82 -18.78 -1.29 -7.43
C ILE A 82 -17.28 -1.05 -7.54
N LYS A 83 -16.54 -1.46 -6.51
CA LYS A 83 -15.07 -1.32 -6.45
C LYS A 83 -14.40 -2.59 -6.98
N PHE A 84 -13.50 -2.40 -7.93
CA PHE A 84 -12.67 -3.44 -8.51
C PHE A 84 -11.22 -3.23 -8.10
N ASP A 85 -10.50 -4.32 -7.87
CA ASP A 85 -9.09 -4.24 -7.58
C ASP A 85 -8.30 -3.89 -8.83
N SER A 86 -8.73 -4.33 -10.03
CA SER A 86 -8.09 -4.02 -11.30
C SER A 86 -9.03 -3.59 -12.44
N LYS A 87 -8.46 -2.84 -13.42
CA LYS A 87 -9.17 -2.51 -14.68
C LYS A 87 -9.60 -3.74 -15.47
N ARG A 88 -8.85 -4.84 -15.36
CA ARG A 88 -9.16 -6.10 -16.06
C ARG A 88 -10.38 -6.78 -15.46
N GLU A 89 -10.47 -6.82 -14.14
CA GLU A 89 -11.68 -7.30 -13.45
C GLU A 89 -12.90 -6.49 -13.86
N MET A 90 -12.78 -5.15 -13.88
CA MET A 90 -13.88 -4.28 -14.30
C MET A 90 -14.30 -4.56 -15.76
N ALA A 91 -13.36 -4.69 -16.68
CA ALA A 91 -13.67 -5.02 -18.08
C ALA A 91 -14.40 -6.38 -18.19
N ARG A 92 -13.90 -7.39 -17.48
CA ARG A 92 -14.53 -8.71 -17.47
C ARG A 92 -15.92 -8.70 -16.85
N TRP A 93 -16.13 -7.91 -15.79
CA TRP A 93 -17.44 -7.71 -15.20
C TRP A 93 -18.44 -7.15 -16.21
N HIS A 94 -18.06 -6.15 -17.01
CA HIS A 94 -18.94 -5.61 -18.05
C HIS A 94 -19.33 -6.67 -19.10
N GLU A 95 -18.41 -7.55 -19.49
CA GLU A 95 -18.71 -8.67 -20.38
C GLU A 95 -19.70 -9.65 -19.75
N LEU A 96 -19.49 -10.04 -18.48
CA LEU A 96 -20.38 -10.95 -17.76
C LEU A 96 -21.78 -10.36 -17.60
N VAL A 97 -21.90 -9.07 -17.30
CA VAL A 97 -23.19 -8.38 -17.25
C VAL A 97 -23.91 -8.46 -18.60
N GLN A 98 -23.20 -8.26 -19.72
CA GLN A 98 -23.79 -8.41 -21.05
C GLN A 98 -24.22 -9.86 -21.31
N MET A 99 -23.41 -10.85 -20.91
CA MET A 99 -23.78 -12.27 -21.00
C MET A 99 -25.04 -12.58 -20.20
N GLN A 100 -25.19 -12.00 -19.00
CA GLN A 100 -26.38 -12.16 -18.18
C GLN A 100 -27.61 -11.54 -18.84
N VAL A 101 -27.48 -10.34 -19.42
CA VAL A 101 -28.56 -9.68 -20.16
C VAL A 101 -29.01 -10.52 -21.37
N ARG A 102 -28.08 -11.23 -22.03
CA ARG A 102 -28.40 -12.17 -23.12
C ARG A 102 -28.97 -13.51 -22.64
N GLY A 103 -29.03 -13.75 -21.33
CA GLY A 103 -29.50 -15.00 -20.74
C GLY A 103 -28.51 -16.17 -20.86
N GLU A 104 -27.23 -15.90 -21.14
CA GLU A 104 -26.18 -16.94 -21.23
C GLU A 104 -25.71 -17.40 -19.83
N ILE A 105 -25.84 -16.52 -18.84
CA ILE A 105 -25.50 -16.78 -17.43
C ILE A 105 -26.58 -16.20 -16.52
N ALA A 106 -26.64 -16.69 -15.28
CA ALA A 106 -27.55 -16.20 -14.24
C ALA A 106 -26.81 -16.03 -12.90
N GLU A 107 -27.44 -15.34 -11.94
CA GLU A 107 -26.94 -15.19 -10.56
C GLU A 107 -25.48 -14.70 -10.47
N LEU A 108 -25.12 -13.65 -11.23
CA LEU A 108 -23.77 -13.08 -11.17
C LEU A 108 -23.50 -12.40 -9.83
N GLU A 109 -22.60 -12.99 -9.05
CA GLU A 109 -22.09 -12.47 -7.80
C GLU A 109 -20.62 -12.06 -7.91
N LEU A 110 -20.22 -11.05 -7.13
CA LEU A 110 -18.85 -10.55 -7.06
C LEU A 110 -18.23 -10.84 -5.71
N GLN A 111 -16.92 -11.09 -5.69
CA GLN A 111 -16.11 -11.20 -4.47
C GLN A 111 -16.62 -12.28 -3.49
N VAL A 112 -17.03 -13.44 -4.01
CA VAL A 112 -17.65 -14.51 -3.21
C VAL A 112 -16.60 -15.26 -2.37
N PRO A 113 -16.75 -15.32 -1.03
CA PRO A 113 -15.82 -16.01 -0.15
C PRO A 113 -16.12 -17.51 0.00
N PHE A 114 -15.14 -18.34 -0.33
CA PHE A 114 -15.10 -19.78 -0.06
C PHE A 114 -14.20 -20.10 1.13
N ILE A 115 -14.74 -20.77 2.15
CA ILE A 115 -13.97 -21.22 3.32
C ILE A 115 -13.23 -22.50 2.97
N LEU A 116 -11.90 -22.47 2.90
CA LEU A 116 -11.03 -23.61 2.55
C LEU A 116 -10.59 -24.45 3.74
N ALA A 117 -10.47 -23.84 4.91
CA ALA A 117 -10.17 -24.52 6.16
C ALA A 117 -10.79 -23.75 7.32
N GLU A 118 -11.22 -24.47 8.34
CA GLU A 118 -11.77 -23.89 9.56
C GLU A 118 -10.72 -23.10 10.34
N PRO A 119 -11.14 -22.22 11.27
CA PRO A 119 -10.21 -21.54 12.17
C PRO A 119 -9.43 -22.56 13.02
N VAL A 120 -8.10 -22.39 13.11
CA VAL A 120 -7.22 -23.28 13.86
C VAL A 120 -6.41 -22.50 14.90
N VAL A 121 -6.00 -23.16 15.98
CA VAL A 121 -5.08 -22.58 16.97
C VAL A 121 -3.66 -23.06 16.67
N ILE A 122 -2.74 -22.11 16.43
CA ILE A 122 -1.33 -22.40 16.14
C ILE A 122 -0.50 -21.64 17.17
N ALA A 123 0.36 -22.36 17.90
CA ALA A 123 1.21 -21.80 18.96
C ALA A 123 0.40 -20.96 19.98
N GLY A 124 -0.74 -21.49 20.44
CA GLY A 124 -1.62 -20.83 21.41
C GLY A 124 -2.40 -19.62 20.89
N ARG A 125 -2.27 -19.26 19.61
CA ARG A 125 -3.01 -18.15 19.00
C ARG A 125 -4.03 -18.65 17.98
N LYS A 126 -5.29 -18.21 18.12
CA LYS A 126 -6.35 -18.49 17.14
C LYS A 126 -6.03 -17.80 15.81
N ARG A 127 -6.13 -18.54 14.72
CA ARG A 127 -6.03 -18.06 13.34
C ARG A 127 -7.41 -18.14 12.70
N PRO A 128 -7.80 -17.14 11.88
CA PRO A 128 -9.08 -17.16 11.21
C PRO A 128 -9.12 -18.28 10.16
N ALA A 129 -10.34 -18.63 9.73
CA ALA A 129 -10.57 -19.55 8.64
C ALA A 129 -9.75 -19.13 7.40
N LEU A 130 -9.14 -20.12 6.74
CA LEU A 130 -8.49 -19.88 5.45
C LEU A 130 -9.58 -19.70 4.40
N ARG A 131 -9.61 -18.54 3.75
CA ARG A 131 -10.59 -18.23 2.70
C ARG A 131 -9.93 -18.03 1.34
N TYR A 132 -10.63 -18.44 0.30
CA TYR A 132 -10.44 -18.00 -1.06
C TYR A 132 -11.60 -17.06 -1.42
N VAL A 133 -11.30 -15.94 -2.06
CA VAL A 133 -12.32 -14.99 -2.52
C VAL A 133 -12.23 -15.02 -4.03
N ALA A 134 -13.30 -15.46 -4.69
CA ALA A 134 -13.39 -15.49 -6.13
C ALA A 134 -13.84 -14.12 -6.66
N ASP A 135 -13.37 -13.72 -7.83
CA ASP A 135 -13.77 -12.43 -8.41
C ASP A 135 -15.23 -12.48 -8.87
N PHE A 136 -15.62 -13.57 -9.54
CA PHE A 136 -16.97 -13.77 -10.06
C PHE A 136 -17.47 -15.19 -9.80
N VAL A 137 -18.74 -15.32 -9.44
CA VAL A 137 -19.47 -16.58 -9.40
C VAL A 137 -20.78 -16.39 -10.13
N TYR A 138 -21.15 -17.33 -10.98
CA TYR A 138 -22.39 -17.27 -11.75
C TYR A 138 -22.85 -18.68 -12.13
N GLU A 139 -24.11 -18.81 -12.52
CA GLU A 139 -24.63 -20.04 -13.10
C GLU A 139 -24.54 -20.00 -14.62
N GLN A 140 -24.07 -21.09 -15.22
CA GLN A 140 -24.03 -21.27 -16.66
C GLN A 140 -24.35 -22.73 -17.00
N ASN A 141 -25.30 -22.95 -17.90
CA ASN A 141 -25.74 -24.30 -18.31
C ASN A 141 -26.13 -25.22 -17.13
N GLY A 142 -26.72 -24.66 -16.07
CA GLY A 142 -27.13 -25.41 -14.87
C GLY A 142 -25.98 -25.81 -13.92
N ALA A 143 -24.77 -25.25 -14.11
CA ALA A 143 -23.65 -25.45 -13.21
C ALA A 143 -23.12 -24.11 -12.67
N THR A 144 -22.69 -24.11 -11.41
CA THR A 144 -22.00 -22.96 -10.82
C THR A 144 -20.57 -22.86 -11.37
N VAL A 145 -20.26 -21.73 -11.99
CA VAL A 145 -18.94 -21.39 -12.51
C VAL A 145 -18.29 -20.38 -11.57
N VAL A 146 -17.08 -20.72 -11.11
CA VAL A 146 -16.23 -19.81 -10.35
C VAL A 146 -15.15 -19.28 -11.29
N GLU A 147 -15.15 -17.97 -11.53
CA GLU A 147 -14.23 -17.33 -12.47
C GLU A 147 -13.36 -16.29 -11.75
N ASP A 148 -12.08 -16.26 -12.12
CA ASP A 148 -11.08 -15.39 -11.47
C ASP A 148 -10.12 -14.79 -12.51
N VAL A 149 -9.95 -13.46 -12.44
CA VAL A 149 -9.12 -12.69 -13.35
C VAL A 149 -7.69 -12.64 -12.83
N LYS A 150 -6.79 -13.40 -13.47
CA LYS A 150 -5.39 -13.52 -13.04
C LYS A 150 -4.42 -12.87 -14.01
N GLY A 151 -3.55 -12.02 -13.47
CA GLY A 151 -2.35 -11.55 -14.14
C GLY A 151 -1.16 -12.46 -13.89
N ARG A 152 -0.63 -12.44 -12.66
CA ARG A 152 0.49 -13.30 -12.23
C ARG A 152 0.00 -14.35 -11.25
N VAL A 153 0.26 -15.62 -11.56
CA VAL A 153 0.02 -16.74 -10.65
C VAL A 153 1.04 -16.68 -9.51
N THR A 154 0.56 -16.59 -8.28
CA THR A 154 1.38 -16.63 -7.07
C THR A 154 1.33 -18.02 -6.44
N GLU A 155 2.33 -18.38 -5.64
CA GLU A 155 2.37 -19.66 -4.93
C GLU A 155 1.15 -19.85 -4.00
N GLY A 156 0.80 -18.81 -3.23
CA GLY A 156 -0.39 -18.84 -2.38
C GLY A 156 -1.68 -19.09 -3.16
N TYR A 157 -1.80 -18.55 -4.38
CA TYR A 157 -2.93 -18.85 -5.25
C TYR A 157 -2.93 -20.31 -5.72
N ARG A 158 -1.76 -20.89 -6.07
CA ARG A 158 -1.66 -22.30 -6.46
C ARG A 158 -2.17 -23.24 -5.38
N ILE A 159 -1.81 -22.98 -4.12
CA ILE A 159 -2.27 -23.76 -2.97
C ILE A 159 -3.78 -23.63 -2.80
N LYS A 160 -4.32 -22.41 -2.81
CA LYS A 160 -5.77 -22.17 -2.67
C LYS A 160 -6.57 -22.81 -3.81
N ARG A 161 -6.08 -22.73 -5.05
CA ARG A 161 -6.70 -23.38 -6.21
C ARG A 161 -6.75 -24.89 -6.06
N HIS A 162 -5.66 -25.49 -5.58
CA HIS A 162 -5.61 -26.92 -5.30
C HIS A 162 -6.63 -27.33 -4.22
N LEU A 163 -6.76 -26.54 -3.15
CA LEU A 163 -7.76 -26.79 -2.09
C LEU A 163 -9.21 -26.62 -2.59
N MET A 164 -9.45 -25.68 -3.50
CA MET A 164 -10.75 -25.53 -4.16
C MET A 164 -11.09 -26.76 -5.02
N ALA A 165 -10.13 -27.22 -5.83
CA ALA A 165 -10.29 -28.41 -6.66
C ALA A 165 -10.52 -29.68 -5.82
N ALA A 166 -9.82 -29.83 -4.69
CA ALA A 166 -10.02 -30.93 -3.75
C ALA A 166 -11.44 -30.97 -3.14
N ARG A 167 -12.15 -29.83 -3.15
CA ARG A 167 -13.56 -29.70 -2.73
C ARG A 167 -14.55 -29.85 -3.89
N GLY A 168 -14.07 -30.19 -5.08
CA GLY A 168 -14.89 -30.32 -6.28
C GLY A 168 -15.20 -29.01 -6.99
N ILE A 169 -14.60 -27.88 -6.58
CA ILE A 169 -14.84 -26.58 -7.20
C ILE A 169 -13.68 -26.24 -8.14
N THR A 170 -13.97 -26.16 -9.43
CA THR A 170 -12.98 -25.79 -10.45
C THR A 170 -13.03 -24.28 -10.70
N ILE A 171 -11.88 -23.63 -10.66
CA ILE A 171 -11.75 -22.19 -10.95
C ILE A 171 -11.35 -22.01 -12.41
N LYS A 172 -12.12 -21.19 -13.13
CA LYS A 172 -11.81 -20.75 -14.50
C LYS A 172 -10.96 -19.48 -14.44
N GLU A 173 -9.74 -19.56 -14.93
CA GLU A 173 -8.81 -18.42 -14.97
C GLU A 173 -8.97 -17.61 -16.25
N VAL A 174 -9.12 -16.29 -16.11
CA VAL A 174 -9.17 -15.35 -17.24
C VAL A 174 -7.95 -14.41 -17.20
N LYS A 175 -7.28 -14.26 -18.36
CA LYS A 175 -6.04 -13.47 -18.52
C LYS A 175 -6.26 -12.12 -19.18
#